data_AF-A0A2S9WWZ1-F1
#
_entry.id   AF-A0A2S9WWZ1-F1
#
_cell.length_a   1.000
_cell.length_b   1.000
_cell.length_c   1.000
_cell.angle_alpha   90.00
_cell.angle_beta   90.00
_cell.angle_gamma   90.00
#
_symmetry.space_group_name_H-M   'P 1'
#
loop_
_entity.id
_entity.type
_entity.pdbx_description
1 polymer ?
#
loop_
_entity_poly.entity_id
_entity_poly.type
_entity_poly.pdbx_seq_one_letter_code
_entity_poly.pdbx_strand_id
1 'polypeptide(L)'
;MYTLTTKLKVFAIILMVVGAVFTAIGFLAVPADEAAVEEMLAKEEAAHSGAHGETHQVGEDHSGSTHEGAAGDHAMESHDTEDMHMETGYVTDNDVAHADDAHSTTPHEAEDHAGSHAEHVYHQLVNRPWSAVYVACFFFFMIGLGVLAFYAIQKVSQAGWSPVLFRVMEGISSYILPGGILMFLLLLVTGLGLNHIFTWMTPGIDDPTSEAYDHIVAGKTGFLNVPFWLIRAGIFLVGWNIYRMNIRKFSLKQDESPEGNVWYKKAFKHSAMFLVFFIVTESIMAWDWILSFDPHWFSTLFGWYVLASMLVSAITVIALVTIFLKGKGYLEFVNDSHIHDLAKFMFGFSIFWTYLWFSQFMLIWYSNIPEEVTYFVTRINDYNILFFGMVAINFLFPLLILMNSDFKRVNWFVVTAGIFILIGHYLDIYVMVMPGTVGASWFIGFPEIGAFMFFAGLFLLYVFNTMTKAPLLAKGDPFLGESKHFHY
;
A
#
# COMPACT_ATOMS: atom_id res chain seq x y z
N MET A 1 4.78 35.39 6.64
CA MET A 1 4.08 34.54 5.64
C MET A 1 5.12 33.60 5.05
N TYR A 2 4.77 32.35 4.72
CA TYR A 2 5.71 31.45 4.05
C TYR A 2 5.92 31.86 2.59
N THR A 3 7.16 31.83 2.12
CA THR A 3 7.49 32.09 0.72
C THR A 3 8.10 30.83 0.11
N LEU A 4 7.47 30.32 -0.95
CA LEU A 4 7.99 29.17 -1.68
C LEU A 4 9.32 29.53 -2.35
N THR A 5 10.39 28.84 -1.97
CA THR A 5 11.71 29.09 -2.56
C THR A 5 11.77 28.61 -4.00
N THR A 6 12.48 29.36 -4.85
CA THR A 6 12.72 28.96 -6.25
C THR A 6 13.41 27.61 -6.33
N LYS A 7 14.33 27.30 -5.40
CA LYS A 7 15.03 26.01 -5.34
C LYS A 7 14.07 24.84 -5.13
N LEU A 8 13.14 24.95 -4.17
CA LEU A 8 12.15 23.89 -3.92
C LEU A 8 11.19 23.72 -5.09
N LYS A 9 10.77 24.82 -5.72
CA LYS A 9 9.93 24.78 -6.92
C LYS A 9 10.63 24.06 -8.08
N VAL A 10 11.88 24.41 -8.36
CA VAL A 10 12.68 23.77 -9.42
C VAL A 10 12.92 22.29 -9.11
N PHE A 11 13.29 21.96 -7.87
CA PHE A 11 13.48 20.57 -7.45
C PHE A 11 12.21 19.73 -7.65
N ALA A 12 11.05 20.22 -7.22
CA ALA A 12 9.78 19.53 -7.41
C ALA A 12 9.42 19.36 -8.91
N ILE A 13 9.71 20.35 -9.75
CA ILE A 13 9.51 20.26 -11.21
C ILE A 13 10.45 19.22 -11.82
N ILE A 14 11.72 19.16 -11.41
CA ILE A 14 12.66 18.14 -11.87
C ILE A 14 12.15 16.74 -11.52
N LEU A 15 11.69 16.54 -10.28
CA LEU A 15 11.10 15.27 -9.86
C LEU A 15 9.90 14.87 -10.74
N MET A 16 9.01 15.82 -11.04
CA MET A 16 7.87 15.55 -11.93
C MET A 16 8.30 15.21 -13.36
N VAL A 17 9.23 15.95 -13.94
CA VAL A 17 9.67 15.72 -15.33
C VAL A 17 10.42 14.40 -15.46
N VAL A 18 11.40 14.16 -14.58
CA VAL A 18 12.16 12.89 -14.58
C VAL A 18 11.24 11.72 -14.27
N GLY A 19 10.34 11.89 -13.29
CA GLY A 19 9.34 10.89 -12.94
C GLY A 19 8.45 10.52 -14.12
N ALA A 20 7.90 11.51 -14.82
CA ALA A 20 7.07 11.29 -16.01
C ALA A 20 7.82 10.58 -17.14
N VAL A 21 9.10 10.93 -17.37
CA VAL A 21 9.93 10.24 -18.37
C VAL A 21 10.15 8.78 -17.99
N PHE A 22 10.49 8.48 -16.74
CA PHE A 22 10.71 7.11 -16.28
C PHE A 22 9.43 6.27 -16.31
N THR A 23 8.30 6.86 -15.94
CA THR A 23 6.99 6.22 -16.09
C THR A 23 6.67 5.95 -17.56
N ALA A 24 6.91 6.91 -18.46
CA ALA A 24 6.69 6.71 -19.90
C ALA A 24 7.59 5.61 -20.48
N ILE A 25 8.85 5.53 -20.05
CA ILE A 25 9.75 4.42 -20.41
C ILE A 25 9.14 3.08 -19.98
N GLY A 26 8.54 3.00 -18.80
CA GLY A 26 7.84 1.81 -18.32
C GLY A 26 6.67 1.40 -19.24
N PHE A 27 5.85 2.34 -19.69
CA PHE A 27 4.77 2.06 -20.64
C PHE A 27 5.26 1.68 -22.04
N LEU A 28 6.40 2.22 -22.48
CA LEU A 28 7.00 1.91 -23.78
C LEU A 28 7.77 0.58 -23.79
N ALA A 29 8.12 0.05 -22.61
CA ALA A 29 8.85 -1.20 -22.45
C ALA A 29 7.95 -2.43 -22.31
N VAL A 30 6.62 -2.25 -22.32
CA VAL A 30 5.66 -3.36 -22.30
C VAL A 30 5.78 -4.16 -23.62
N PRO A 31 5.78 -5.51 -23.57
CA PRO A 31 5.75 -6.33 -24.78
C PRO A 31 4.57 -5.98 -25.70
N ALA A 32 4.76 -6.14 -27.01
CA ALA A 32 3.73 -5.76 -27.98
C ALA A 32 2.56 -6.77 -28.04
N ASP A 33 2.85 -8.05 -27.83
CA ASP A 33 1.93 -9.17 -27.90
C ASP A 33 2.48 -10.38 -27.10
N GLU A 34 1.68 -11.43 -27.00
CA GLU A 34 2.03 -12.70 -26.34
C GLU A 34 3.20 -13.40 -27.02
N ALA A 35 3.30 -13.34 -28.35
CA ALA A 35 4.40 -13.94 -29.11
C ALA A 35 5.76 -13.32 -28.74
N ALA A 36 5.81 -12.01 -28.49
CA ALA A 36 7.01 -11.36 -27.98
C ALA A 36 7.39 -11.88 -26.58
N VAL A 37 6.41 -12.24 -25.75
CA VAL A 37 6.65 -12.82 -24.42
C VAL A 37 7.16 -14.26 -24.54
N GLU A 38 6.58 -15.08 -25.41
CA GLU A 38 7.09 -16.43 -25.72
C GLU A 38 8.55 -16.40 -26.16
N GLU A 39 8.91 -15.46 -27.06
CA GLU A 39 10.30 -15.31 -27.50
C GLU A 39 11.24 -14.88 -26.35
N MET A 40 10.75 -14.04 -25.42
CA MET A 40 11.50 -13.63 -24.24
C MET A 40 11.74 -14.80 -23.29
N LEU A 41 10.70 -15.58 -22.97
CA LEU A 41 10.78 -16.74 -22.10
C LEU A 41 11.72 -17.81 -22.70
N ALA A 42 11.59 -18.10 -24.00
CA ALA A 42 12.48 -19.03 -24.70
C ALA A 42 13.96 -18.59 -24.67
N LYS A 43 14.23 -17.27 -24.74
CA LYS A 43 15.59 -16.73 -24.62
C LYS A 43 16.14 -16.86 -23.20
N GLU A 44 15.32 -16.66 -22.17
CA GLU A 44 15.72 -16.84 -20.78
C GLU A 44 16.05 -18.30 -20.48
N GLU A 45 15.23 -19.24 -20.94
CA GLU A 45 15.48 -20.68 -20.83
C GLU A 45 16.79 -21.09 -21.55
N ALA A 46 17.04 -20.55 -22.75
CA ALA A 46 18.28 -20.77 -23.49
C ALA A 46 19.52 -20.20 -22.77
N ALA A 47 19.37 -19.05 -22.10
CA ALA A 47 20.45 -18.44 -21.32
C ALA A 47 20.77 -19.22 -20.04
N HIS A 48 19.74 -19.78 -19.38
CA HIS A 48 19.91 -20.58 -18.17
C HIS A 48 20.41 -22.01 -18.45
N SER A 49 20.03 -22.62 -19.58
CA SER A 49 20.53 -23.94 -20.00
C SER A 49 21.98 -23.93 -20.49
N GLY A 50 22.48 -22.79 -21.00
CA GLY A 50 23.88 -22.62 -21.42
C GLY A 50 24.91 -22.55 -20.27
N ALA A 51 24.48 -22.37 -19.03
CA ALA A 51 25.37 -22.21 -17.87
C ALA A 51 25.72 -23.52 -17.14
N HIS A 52 25.12 -24.65 -17.50
CA HIS A 52 25.36 -25.97 -16.88
C HIS A 52 26.28 -26.91 -17.68
N GLY A 53 26.96 -26.41 -18.73
CA GLY A 53 27.74 -27.21 -19.68
C GLY A 53 29.21 -27.52 -19.33
N GLU A 54 29.76 -27.05 -18.21
CA GLU A 54 31.13 -27.41 -17.80
C GLU A 54 31.13 -28.20 -16.49
N THR A 55 30.86 -29.50 -16.59
CA THR A 55 31.16 -30.45 -15.52
C THR A 55 32.54 -31.07 -15.73
N HIS A 56 33.46 -30.72 -14.83
CA HIS A 56 34.74 -31.39 -14.66
C HIS A 56 34.51 -32.88 -14.34
N GLN A 57 34.98 -33.76 -15.22
CA GLN A 57 35.17 -35.18 -14.92
C GLN A 57 36.19 -35.32 -13.78
N VAL A 58 35.77 -35.93 -12.67
CA VAL A 58 36.68 -36.56 -11.70
C VAL A 58 36.24 -38.01 -11.59
N GLY A 59 37.21 -38.90 -11.85
CA GLY A 59 37.02 -40.34 -12.00
C GLY A 59 36.52 -41.04 -10.75
N GLU A 60 35.74 -42.09 -10.99
CA GLU A 60 35.35 -43.11 -10.02
C GLU A 60 36.57 -43.94 -9.62
N ASP A 61 36.75 -44.13 -8.31
CA ASP A 61 37.56 -45.21 -7.76
C ASP A 61 36.86 -45.82 -6.52
N HIS A 62 36.71 -47.13 -6.59
CA HIS A 62 36.72 -48.12 -5.50
C HIS A 62 35.51 -48.31 -4.53
N SER A 63 34.75 -49.38 -4.83
CA SER A 63 34.57 -50.64 -4.06
C SER A 63 34.27 -50.63 -2.55
N GLY A 64 33.24 -51.38 -2.13
CA GLY A 64 33.22 -51.99 -0.78
C GLY A 64 31.88 -52.50 -0.22
N SER A 65 31.58 -53.78 -0.45
CA SER A 65 30.88 -54.75 0.43
C SER A 65 29.48 -54.48 1.02
N THR A 66 28.51 -55.21 0.45
CA THR A 66 27.58 -56.18 1.08
C THR A 66 27.52 -56.29 2.62
N HIS A 67 26.30 -56.27 3.16
CA HIS A 67 25.84 -57.22 4.18
C HIS A 67 24.31 -57.41 4.13
N GLU A 68 23.89 -58.66 3.93
CA GLU A 68 22.51 -59.15 4.03
C GLU A 68 22.12 -59.43 5.49
N GLY A 69 20.80 -59.37 5.76
CA GLY A 69 20.12 -60.37 6.59
C GLY A 69 19.32 -59.85 7.79
N ALA A 70 17.99 -59.79 7.64
CA ALA A 70 17.07 -60.68 8.38
C ALA A 70 15.60 -60.23 8.20
N ALA A 71 14.78 -61.13 7.68
CA ALA A 71 13.34 -61.03 7.56
C ALA A 71 12.63 -61.30 8.90
N GLY A 72 11.51 -60.63 9.12
CA GLY A 72 10.55 -60.88 10.19
C GLY A 72 9.17 -60.43 9.73
N ASP A 73 8.40 -61.40 9.26
CA ASP A 73 7.05 -61.32 8.72
C ASP A 73 6.02 -61.30 9.86
N HIS A 74 5.04 -60.39 9.86
CA HIS A 74 3.77 -60.54 10.57
C HIS A 74 2.66 -59.65 9.98
N ALA A 75 1.54 -60.31 9.70
CA ALA A 75 0.40 -59.86 8.92
C ALA A 75 -0.63 -59.01 9.69
N MET A 76 -1.41 -58.28 8.87
CA MET A 76 -2.72 -57.63 9.05
C MET A 76 -3.44 -57.71 10.41
N GLU A 77 -4.01 -56.56 10.79
CA GLU A 77 -5.42 -56.49 11.18
C GLU A 77 -6.02 -55.12 10.80
N SER A 78 -7.08 -55.19 9.98
CA SER A 78 -7.95 -54.12 9.51
C SER A 78 -8.98 -53.74 10.57
N HIS A 79 -9.31 -52.46 10.68
CA HIS A 79 -10.56 -52.04 11.32
C HIS A 79 -11.20 -50.90 10.54
N ASP A 80 -12.32 -51.25 9.89
CA ASP A 80 -13.30 -50.37 9.29
C ASP A 80 -14.00 -49.50 10.35
N THR A 81 -14.28 -48.23 10.02
CA THR A 81 -15.52 -47.55 10.40
C THR A 81 -15.88 -46.44 9.40
N GLU A 82 -16.91 -46.75 8.62
CA GLU A 82 -18.05 -45.93 8.18
C GLU A 82 -17.84 -44.60 7.43
N ASP A 83 -18.05 -44.71 6.12
CA ASP A 83 -18.46 -43.68 5.18
C ASP A 83 -19.74 -42.94 5.62
N MET A 84 -19.69 -41.60 5.55
CA MET A 84 -20.84 -40.78 5.21
C MET A 84 -20.49 -39.95 3.98
N HIS A 85 -20.98 -40.41 2.83
CA HIS A 85 -21.01 -39.67 1.58
C HIS A 85 -21.79 -38.36 1.73
N MET A 86 -21.12 -37.24 1.48
CA MET A 86 -21.73 -36.02 0.96
C MET A 86 -21.03 -35.71 -0.35
N GLU A 87 -21.79 -35.93 -1.43
CA GLU A 87 -21.42 -35.69 -2.81
C GLU A 87 -21.41 -34.17 -3.06
N THR A 88 -20.22 -33.59 -3.19
CA THR A 88 -20.03 -32.27 -3.81
C THR A 88 -18.91 -32.41 -4.82
N GLY A 89 -19.29 -32.63 -6.08
CA GLY A 89 -18.35 -32.54 -7.19
C GLY A 89 -17.96 -31.09 -7.39
N TYR A 90 -16.66 -30.81 -7.38
CA TYR A 90 -16.01 -29.85 -8.27
C TYR A 90 -14.51 -30.18 -8.34
N VAL A 91 -14.03 -30.17 -9.57
CA VAL A 91 -12.66 -30.51 -9.98
C VAL A 91 -11.70 -29.47 -9.41
N THR A 92 -10.81 -29.92 -8.52
CA THR A 92 -9.59 -29.20 -8.17
C THR A 92 -8.44 -29.95 -8.84
N ASP A 93 -7.93 -29.44 -9.96
CA ASP A 93 -6.59 -29.83 -10.41
C ASP A 93 -5.58 -29.15 -9.46
N ASN A 94 -5.33 -29.84 -8.35
CA ASN A 94 -4.22 -29.59 -7.45
C ASN A 94 -3.90 -30.91 -6.73
N ASP A 95 -3.57 -31.93 -7.52
CA ASP A 95 -2.91 -33.12 -7.00
C ASP A 95 -1.44 -32.79 -6.74
N VAL A 96 -1.14 -32.42 -5.49
CA VAL A 96 0.21 -32.54 -4.95
C VAL A 96 0.43 -34.02 -4.62
N ALA A 97 0.74 -34.81 -5.64
CA ALA A 97 1.27 -36.15 -5.48
C ALA A 97 2.79 -36.13 -5.66
N HIS A 98 3.50 -36.64 -4.66
CA HIS A 98 4.93 -36.78 -4.67
C HIS A 98 5.43 -37.65 -5.83
N ALA A 99 6.54 -37.20 -6.40
CA ALA A 99 7.34 -37.77 -7.49
C ALA A 99 7.41 -39.31 -7.53
N ASP A 100 7.15 -39.87 -8.72
CA ASP A 100 8.07 -40.71 -9.49
C ASP A 100 7.35 -41.19 -10.77
N ASP A 101 7.45 -40.40 -11.85
CA ASP A 101 7.51 -40.91 -13.24
C ASP A 101 7.69 -39.74 -14.21
N ALA A 102 8.93 -39.57 -14.67
CA ALA A 102 9.26 -38.68 -15.77
C ALA A 102 9.00 -39.40 -17.11
N HIS A 103 8.50 -38.61 -18.07
CA HIS A 103 8.32 -38.89 -19.51
C HIS A 103 6.93 -39.35 -19.98
N SER A 104 6.06 -38.38 -20.26
CA SER A 104 5.68 -38.04 -21.66
C SER A 104 4.65 -36.89 -21.67
N THR A 105 5.11 -35.64 -21.82
CA THR A 105 4.21 -34.58 -22.30
C THR A 105 4.04 -34.77 -23.81
N THR A 106 2.81 -34.86 -24.28
CA THR A 106 2.57 -34.87 -25.73
C THR A 106 2.89 -33.48 -26.30
N PRO A 107 3.35 -33.33 -27.55
CA PRO A 107 3.70 -32.03 -28.12
C PRO A 107 2.56 -31.00 -28.07
N HIS A 108 1.31 -31.47 -28.13
CA HIS A 108 0.12 -30.63 -28.07
C HIS A 108 -0.15 -30.06 -26.66
N GLU A 109 0.04 -30.83 -25.59
CA GLU A 109 -0.14 -30.33 -24.21
C GLU A 109 1.00 -29.38 -23.80
N ALA A 110 2.22 -29.60 -24.30
CA ALA A 110 3.34 -28.70 -24.06
C ALA A 110 3.16 -27.34 -24.77
N GLU A 111 2.58 -27.32 -25.99
CA GLU A 111 2.26 -26.09 -26.71
C GLU A 111 1.10 -25.32 -26.04
N ASP A 112 0.04 -26.00 -25.58
CA ASP A 112 -1.09 -25.36 -24.88
C ASP A 112 -0.69 -24.80 -23.50
N HIS A 113 0.19 -25.49 -22.76
CA HIS A 113 0.73 -24.98 -21.49
C HIS A 113 1.71 -23.81 -21.69
N ALA A 114 2.50 -23.80 -22.77
CA ALA A 114 3.39 -22.68 -23.09
C ALA A 114 2.61 -21.42 -23.49
N GLY A 115 1.56 -21.57 -24.32
CA GLY A 115 0.71 -20.45 -24.75
C GLY A 115 -0.07 -19.81 -23.59
N SER A 116 -0.71 -20.64 -22.74
CA SER A 116 -1.41 -20.15 -21.54
C SER A 116 -0.49 -19.50 -20.50
N HIS A 117 0.76 -19.97 -20.39
CA HIS A 117 1.75 -19.32 -19.54
C HIS A 117 2.19 -17.95 -20.08
N ALA A 118 2.44 -17.86 -21.39
CA ALA A 118 2.84 -16.60 -22.03
C ALA A 118 1.73 -15.54 -21.97
N GLU A 119 0.46 -15.93 -22.15
CA GLU A 119 -0.71 -15.05 -21.97
C GLU A 119 -0.77 -14.48 -20.55
N HIS A 120 -0.62 -15.33 -19.53
CA HIS A 120 -0.63 -14.91 -18.14
C HIS A 120 0.52 -13.94 -17.82
N VAL A 121 1.74 -14.24 -18.28
CA VAL A 121 2.92 -13.36 -18.09
C VAL A 121 2.73 -12.04 -18.85
N TYR A 122 2.18 -12.07 -20.06
CA TYR A 122 1.88 -10.87 -20.83
C TYR A 122 0.96 -9.92 -20.06
N HIS A 123 -0.15 -10.42 -19.52
CA HIS A 123 -1.07 -9.62 -18.70
C HIS A 123 -0.38 -9.01 -17.47
N GLN A 124 0.48 -9.77 -16.78
CA GLN A 124 1.26 -9.26 -15.66
C GLN A 124 2.19 -8.10 -16.07
N LEU A 125 2.88 -8.24 -17.20
CA LEU A 125 3.80 -7.22 -17.71
C LEU A 125 3.06 -5.94 -18.19
N VAL A 126 1.90 -6.09 -18.81
CA VAL A 126 1.03 -4.97 -19.23
C VAL A 126 0.47 -4.21 -18.03
N ASN A 127 0.08 -4.92 -16.97
CA ASN A 127 -0.48 -4.30 -15.75
C ASN A 127 0.56 -3.52 -14.95
N ARG A 128 1.82 -3.92 -15.03
CA ARG A 128 2.89 -3.43 -14.17
C ARG A 128 3.10 -1.90 -14.17
N PRO A 129 3.20 -1.18 -15.30
CA PRO A 129 3.27 0.28 -15.27
C PRO A 129 2.00 0.95 -14.71
N TRP A 130 0.82 0.34 -14.88
CA TRP A 130 -0.43 0.84 -14.29
C TRP A 130 -0.44 0.67 -12.77
N SER A 131 -0.07 -0.50 -12.27
CA SER A 131 0.04 -0.77 -10.83
C SER A 131 1.08 0.13 -10.15
N ALA A 132 2.21 0.38 -10.81
CA ALA A 132 3.24 1.31 -10.30
C ALA A 132 2.68 2.74 -10.11
N VAL A 133 1.93 3.24 -11.09
CA VAL A 133 1.25 4.54 -11.01
C VAL A 133 0.17 4.53 -9.92
N TYR A 134 -0.61 3.44 -9.83
CA TYR A 134 -1.65 3.27 -8.81
C TYR A 134 -1.08 3.35 -7.39
N VAL A 135 -0.07 2.53 -7.09
CA VAL A 135 0.57 2.45 -5.76
C VAL A 135 1.13 3.82 -5.35
N ALA A 136 1.84 4.50 -6.24
CA ALA A 136 2.39 5.82 -5.95
C ALA A 136 1.28 6.87 -5.76
N CYS A 137 0.26 6.88 -6.62
CA CYS A 137 -0.86 7.81 -6.49
C CYS A 137 -1.58 7.62 -5.15
N PHE A 138 -1.89 6.36 -4.80
CA PHE A 138 -2.55 5.99 -3.56
C PHE A 138 -1.72 6.38 -2.34
N PHE A 139 -0.41 6.11 -2.35
CA PHE A 139 0.48 6.43 -1.23
C PHE A 139 0.49 7.94 -0.89
N PHE A 140 0.64 8.81 -1.89
CA PHE A 140 0.62 10.26 -1.65
C PHE A 140 -0.79 10.78 -1.33
N PHE A 141 -1.84 10.16 -1.89
CA PHE A 141 -3.22 10.46 -1.56
C PHE A 141 -3.53 10.14 -0.09
N MET A 142 -3.17 8.94 0.39
CA MET A 142 -3.44 8.51 1.77
C MET A 142 -2.70 9.39 2.78
N ILE A 143 -1.51 9.89 2.48
CA ILE A 143 -0.81 10.85 3.37
C ILE A 143 -1.68 12.10 3.59
N GLY A 144 -2.26 12.66 2.50
CA GLY A 144 -3.15 13.82 2.60
C GLY A 144 -4.40 13.54 3.42
N LEU A 145 -5.02 12.38 3.22
CA LEU A 145 -6.21 11.93 3.95
C LEU A 145 -5.90 11.65 5.43
N GLY A 146 -4.80 10.96 5.73
CA GLY A 146 -4.36 10.67 7.09
C GLY A 146 -4.03 11.94 7.88
N VAL A 147 -3.43 12.95 7.24
CA VAL A 147 -3.22 14.26 7.90
C VAL A 147 -4.54 14.96 8.16
N LEU A 148 -5.53 14.84 7.27
CA LEU A 148 -6.87 15.39 7.47
C LEU A 148 -7.59 14.72 8.65
N ALA A 149 -7.47 13.40 8.78
CA ALA A 149 -7.96 12.61 9.91
C ALA A 149 -7.27 13.01 11.22
N PHE A 150 -5.94 13.05 11.24
CA PHE A 150 -5.19 13.47 12.42
C PHE A 150 -5.53 14.91 12.83
N TYR A 151 -5.68 15.83 11.88
CA TYR A 151 -6.11 17.20 12.14
C TYR A 151 -7.50 17.27 12.80
N ALA A 152 -8.45 16.45 12.34
CA ALA A 152 -9.75 16.33 12.95
C ALA A 152 -9.67 15.79 14.39
N ILE A 153 -8.84 14.75 14.62
CA ILE A 153 -8.59 14.19 15.96
C ILE A 153 -8.10 15.28 16.90
N GLN A 154 -7.08 16.06 16.50
CA GLN A 154 -6.51 17.11 17.34
C GLN A 154 -7.53 18.19 17.76
N LYS A 155 -8.48 18.51 16.87
CA LYS A 155 -9.57 19.46 17.20
C LYS A 155 -10.60 18.87 18.15
N VAL A 156 -10.99 17.61 17.94
CA VAL A 156 -12.00 16.94 18.78
C VAL A 156 -11.43 16.61 20.15
N SER A 157 -10.14 16.27 20.24
CA SER A 157 -9.44 16.04 21.50
C SER A 157 -9.09 17.33 22.26
N GLN A 158 -9.30 18.50 21.65
CA GLN A 158 -8.96 19.80 22.23
C GLN A 158 -7.48 19.86 22.66
N ALA A 159 -6.59 19.36 21.80
CA ALA A 159 -5.18 19.24 22.14
C ALA A 159 -4.51 20.62 22.26
N GLY A 160 -3.84 20.83 23.39
CA GLY A 160 -3.19 22.10 23.72
C GLY A 160 -1.86 22.37 23.04
N TRP A 161 -1.17 21.35 22.54
CA TRP A 161 0.16 21.50 21.92
C TRP A 161 0.07 21.73 20.41
N SER A 162 -0.98 21.22 19.77
CA SER A 162 -1.17 21.14 18.31
C SER A 162 -1.51 22.46 17.57
N PRO A 163 -2.10 23.50 18.19
CA PRO A 163 -2.51 24.71 17.48
C PRO A 163 -1.43 25.40 16.64
N VAL A 164 -0.18 25.43 17.11
CA VAL A 164 0.95 26.01 16.35
C VAL A 164 1.30 25.21 15.08
N LEU A 165 0.81 23.98 14.95
CA LEU A 165 1.04 23.08 13.81
C LEU A 165 -0.15 23.00 12.83
N PHE A 166 -1.31 23.57 13.18
CA PHE A 166 -2.54 23.42 12.39
C PHE A 166 -2.41 23.91 10.94
N ARG A 167 -1.67 25.00 10.68
CA ARG A 167 -1.46 25.49 9.31
C ARG A 167 -0.56 24.56 8.49
N VAL A 168 0.36 23.85 9.14
CA VAL A 168 1.19 22.81 8.50
C VAL A 168 0.28 21.65 8.10
N MET A 169 -0.56 21.17 9.02
CA MET A 169 -1.53 20.09 8.74
C MET A 169 -2.52 20.47 7.63
N GLU A 170 -3.06 21.69 7.63
CA GLU A 170 -3.94 22.21 6.57
C GLU A 170 -3.25 22.33 5.20
N GLY A 171 -1.95 22.65 5.21
CA GLY A 171 -1.13 22.68 4.00
C GLY A 171 -0.93 21.29 3.41
N ILE A 172 -0.57 20.30 4.24
CA ILE A 172 -0.33 18.93 3.78
C ILE A 172 -1.64 18.26 3.32
N SER A 173 -2.70 18.33 4.14
CA SER A 173 -4.03 17.78 3.81
C SER A 173 -4.68 18.43 2.58
N SER A 174 -4.13 19.53 2.05
CA SER A 174 -4.60 20.11 0.78
C SER A 174 -4.43 19.18 -0.41
N TYR A 175 -3.46 18.26 -0.35
CA TYR A 175 -3.16 17.33 -1.43
C TYR A 175 -4.29 16.32 -1.69
N ILE A 176 -5.22 16.13 -0.75
CA ILE A 176 -6.37 15.24 -0.95
C ILE A 176 -7.20 15.60 -2.19
N LEU A 177 -7.24 16.88 -2.58
CA LEU A 177 -7.97 17.33 -3.76
C LEU A 177 -7.29 16.85 -5.06
N PRO A 178 -6.05 17.29 -5.39
CA PRO A 178 -5.39 16.82 -6.61
C PRO A 178 -5.13 15.31 -6.58
N GLY A 179 -4.70 14.74 -5.44
CA GLY A 179 -4.48 13.30 -5.30
C GLY A 179 -5.77 12.50 -5.49
N GLY A 180 -6.89 12.97 -4.91
CA GLY A 180 -8.19 12.32 -5.05
C GLY A 180 -8.74 12.37 -6.47
N ILE A 181 -8.54 13.48 -7.18
CA ILE A 181 -8.91 13.58 -8.61
C ILE A 181 -8.09 12.58 -9.44
N LEU A 182 -6.78 12.50 -9.22
CA LEU A 182 -5.91 11.57 -9.94
C LEU A 182 -6.27 10.11 -9.64
N MET A 183 -6.51 9.78 -8.38
CA MET A 183 -7.02 8.46 -7.99
C MET A 183 -8.34 8.14 -8.72
N PHE A 184 -9.33 9.04 -8.66
CA PHE A 184 -10.61 8.81 -9.34
C PHE A 184 -10.45 8.62 -10.85
N LEU A 185 -9.55 9.37 -11.49
CA LEU A 185 -9.25 9.19 -12.92
C LEU A 185 -8.63 7.83 -13.21
N LEU A 186 -7.73 7.33 -12.36
CA LEU A 186 -7.18 5.97 -12.49
C LEU A 186 -8.27 4.90 -12.32
N LEU A 187 -9.15 5.07 -11.32
CA LEU A 187 -10.30 4.18 -11.13
C LEU A 187 -11.24 4.21 -12.34
N LEU A 188 -11.52 5.39 -12.89
CA LEU A 188 -12.36 5.56 -14.07
C LEU A 188 -11.76 4.91 -15.31
N VAL A 189 -10.47 5.14 -15.59
CA VAL A 189 -9.73 4.53 -16.72
C VAL A 189 -9.78 3.00 -16.62
N THR A 190 -9.61 2.47 -15.41
CA THR A 190 -9.70 1.03 -15.15
C THR A 190 -11.12 0.50 -15.38
N GLY A 191 -12.15 1.20 -14.87
CA GLY A 191 -13.55 0.84 -15.09
C GLY A 191 -14.02 0.96 -16.54
N LEU A 192 -13.28 1.67 -17.40
CA LEU A 192 -13.51 1.73 -18.85
C LEU A 192 -12.79 0.60 -19.62
N GLY A 193 -12.08 -0.29 -18.93
CA GLY A 193 -11.38 -1.43 -19.53
C GLY A 193 -10.06 -1.08 -20.24
N LEU A 194 -9.43 0.05 -19.88
CA LEU A 194 -8.13 0.45 -20.47
C LEU A 194 -6.93 -0.24 -19.81
N ASN A 195 -7.14 -0.95 -18.70
CA ASN A 195 -6.18 -1.81 -18.03
C ASN A 195 -6.93 -2.91 -17.26
N HIS A 196 -6.21 -3.95 -16.82
CA HIS A 196 -6.78 -5.14 -16.18
C HIS A 196 -6.21 -5.37 -14.77
N ILE A 197 -6.06 -4.29 -13.98
CA ILE A 197 -5.52 -4.42 -12.61
C ILE A 197 -6.52 -5.05 -11.63
N PHE A 198 -7.84 -4.98 -11.90
CA PHE A 198 -8.87 -5.64 -11.08
C PHE A 198 -9.45 -6.84 -11.82
N THR A 199 -9.19 -8.04 -11.32
CA THR A 199 -9.61 -9.30 -11.96
C THR A 199 -11.13 -9.44 -12.04
N TRP A 200 -11.87 -8.90 -11.07
CA TRP A 200 -13.34 -8.90 -11.07
C TRP A 200 -13.99 -8.02 -12.15
N MET A 201 -13.21 -7.21 -12.89
CA MET A 201 -13.70 -6.43 -14.03
C MET A 201 -13.59 -7.20 -15.36
N THR A 202 -13.13 -8.45 -15.34
CA THR A 202 -13.00 -9.29 -16.54
C THR A 202 -14.36 -9.53 -17.20
N PRO A 203 -14.51 -9.28 -18.52
CA PRO A 203 -15.76 -9.54 -19.22
C PRO A 203 -16.22 -10.99 -19.09
N GLY A 204 -17.49 -11.20 -18.74
CA GLY A 204 -18.07 -12.53 -18.62
C GLY A 204 -17.75 -13.27 -17.31
N ILE A 205 -17.09 -12.63 -16.34
CA ILE A 205 -16.77 -13.27 -15.05
C ILE A 205 -18.02 -13.62 -14.21
N ASP A 206 -19.13 -12.94 -14.46
CA ASP A 206 -20.42 -13.12 -13.80
C ASP A 206 -21.46 -13.89 -14.64
N ASP A 207 -21.12 -14.31 -15.86
CA ASP A 207 -21.99 -15.07 -16.76
C ASP A 207 -21.68 -16.58 -16.66
N PRO A 208 -22.60 -17.43 -16.16
CA PRO A 208 -22.38 -18.88 -16.05
C PRO A 208 -22.07 -19.60 -17.37
N THR A 209 -22.25 -18.93 -18.52
CA THR A 209 -21.98 -19.49 -19.85
C THR A 209 -20.61 -19.10 -20.41
N SER A 210 -19.88 -18.22 -19.73
CA SER A 210 -18.54 -17.77 -20.11
C SER A 210 -17.45 -18.72 -19.58
N GLU A 211 -16.36 -18.88 -20.32
CA GLU A 211 -15.16 -19.60 -19.86
C GLU A 211 -14.47 -18.87 -18.68
N ALA A 212 -14.67 -17.55 -18.56
CA ALA A 212 -14.15 -16.75 -17.47
C ALA A 212 -15.04 -16.76 -16.21
N TYR A 213 -16.11 -17.56 -16.17
CA TYR A 213 -17.08 -17.56 -15.07
C TYR A 213 -16.43 -17.91 -13.73
N ASP A 214 -16.66 -17.06 -12.74
CA ASP A 214 -16.24 -17.30 -11.36
C ASP A 214 -17.43 -17.12 -10.40
N HIS A 215 -17.90 -18.22 -9.81
CA HIS A 215 -19.06 -18.22 -8.92
C HIS A 215 -18.87 -17.36 -7.65
N ILE A 216 -17.65 -17.24 -7.13
CA ILE A 216 -17.33 -16.45 -5.93
C ILE A 216 -17.41 -14.96 -6.28
N VAL A 217 -16.82 -14.57 -7.40
CA VAL A 217 -16.86 -13.18 -7.88
C VAL A 217 -18.27 -12.80 -8.31
N ALA A 218 -18.99 -13.68 -9.01
CA ALA A 218 -20.38 -13.50 -9.39
C ALA A 218 -21.28 -13.22 -8.18
N GLY A 219 -21.05 -13.92 -7.05
CA GLY A 219 -21.74 -13.68 -5.78
C GLY A 219 -21.46 -12.32 -5.14
N LYS A 220 -20.34 -11.66 -5.51
CA LYS A 220 -19.92 -10.35 -5.00
C LYS A 220 -20.34 -9.17 -5.89
N THR A 221 -20.91 -9.42 -7.07
CA THR A 221 -21.31 -8.38 -8.06
C THR A 221 -22.25 -7.31 -7.52
N GLY A 222 -23.10 -7.64 -6.53
CA GLY A 222 -23.95 -6.66 -5.84
C GLY A 222 -23.15 -5.53 -5.17
N PHE A 223 -21.91 -5.80 -4.77
CA PHE A 223 -20.97 -4.83 -4.23
C PHE A 223 -19.88 -4.42 -5.25
N LEU A 224 -19.30 -5.41 -5.95
CA LEU A 224 -18.26 -5.27 -6.97
C LEU A 224 -18.88 -5.18 -8.37
N ASN A 225 -19.43 -4.01 -8.69
CA ASN A 225 -19.78 -3.64 -10.05
C ASN A 225 -19.24 -2.24 -10.33
N VAL A 226 -18.77 -2.01 -11.57
CA VAL A 226 -18.08 -0.77 -11.95
C VAL A 226 -18.89 0.49 -11.63
N PRO A 227 -20.20 0.59 -11.96
CA PRO A 227 -20.97 1.79 -11.66
C PRO A 227 -21.07 2.08 -10.17
N PHE A 228 -21.42 1.08 -9.35
CA PHE A 228 -21.58 1.27 -7.91
C PHE A 228 -20.24 1.56 -7.23
N TRP A 229 -19.17 0.87 -7.63
CA TRP A 229 -17.80 1.10 -7.14
C TRP A 229 -17.30 2.52 -7.44
N LEU A 230 -17.50 3.02 -8.66
CA LEU A 230 -17.15 4.41 -9.02
C LEU A 230 -18.01 5.44 -8.27
N ILE A 231 -19.32 5.18 -8.09
CA ILE A 231 -20.20 6.07 -7.31
C ILE A 231 -19.74 6.15 -5.85
N ARG A 232 -19.41 5.01 -5.21
CA ARG A 232 -18.88 4.98 -3.84
C ARG A 232 -17.58 5.79 -3.75
N ALA A 233 -16.64 5.55 -4.66
CA ALA A 233 -15.39 6.30 -4.72
C ALA A 233 -15.63 7.82 -4.85
N GLY A 234 -16.55 8.23 -5.71
CA GLY A 234 -16.96 9.62 -5.87
C GLY A 234 -17.54 10.23 -4.59
N ILE A 235 -18.44 9.51 -3.91
CA ILE A 235 -19.04 9.96 -2.63
C ILE A 235 -17.95 10.16 -1.56
N PHE A 236 -17.01 9.23 -1.44
CA PHE A 236 -15.92 9.32 -0.46
C PHE A 236 -15.07 10.56 -0.70
N LEU A 237 -14.61 10.75 -1.94
CA LEU A 237 -13.76 11.86 -2.34
C LEU A 237 -14.46 13.21 -2.17
N VAL A 238 -15.74 13.31 -2.55
CA VAL A 238 -16.55 14.52 -2.35
C VAL A 238 -16.72 14.82 -0.87
N GLY A 239 -17.08 13.82 -0.06
CA GLY A 239 -17.26 13.99 1.38
C GLY A 239 -16.00 14.48 2.10
N TRP A 240 -14.85 13.86 1.82
CA TRP A 240 -13.57 14.27 2.41
C TRP A 240 -13.14 15.67 1.95
N ASN A 241 -13.34 16.02 0.67
CA ASN A 241 -13.00 17.35 0.15
C ASN A 241 -13.93 18.45 0.71
N ILE A 242 -15.23 18.17 0.88
CA ILE A 242 -16.17 19.09 1.53
C ILE A 242 -15.68 19.41 2.94
N TYR A 243 -15.32 18.39 3.73
CA TYR A 243 -14.77 18.59 5.07
C TYR A 243 -13.50 19.45 5.03
N ARG A 244 -12.55 19.11 4.16
CA ARG A 244 -11.29 19.85 4.00
C ARG A 244 -11.52 21.32 3.65
N MET A 245 -12.44 21.62 2.73
CA MET A 245 -12.79 22.99 2.35
C MET A 245 -13.42 23.76 3.50
N ASN A 246 -14.36 23.13 4.21
CA ASN A 246 -15.07 23.74 5.33
C ASN A 246 -14.15 24.01 6.52
N ILE A 247 -13.31 23.04 6.91
CA ILE A 247 -12.44 23.18 8.08
C ILE A 247 -11.39 24.29 7.85
N ARG A 248 -10.86 24.37 6.62
CA ARG A 248 -9.96 25.46 6.22
C ARG A 248 -10.64 26.82 6.26
N LYS A 249 -11.87 26.91 5.73
CA LYS A 249 -12.68 28.14 5.76
C LYS A 249 -12.98 28.58 7.19
N PHE A 250 -13.35 27.66 8.07
CA PHE A 250 -13.61 27.97 9.47
C PHE A 250 -12.35 28.44 10.19
N SER A 251 -11.20 27.81 9.91
CA SER A 251 -9.94 28.23 10.50
C SER A 251 -9.48 29.61 10.04
N LEU A 252 -9.70 29.99 8.78
CA LEU A 252 -9.42 31.36 8.32
C LEU A 252 -10.35 32.40 8.95
N LYS A 253 -11.64 32.08 9.08
CA LYS A 253 -12.60 32.96 9.75
C LYS A 253 -12.35 33.10 11.26
N GLN A 254 -11.76 32.09 11.89
CA GLN A 254 -11.34 32.18 13.29
C GLN A 254 -10.20 33.18 13.46
N ASP A 255 -9.25 33.26 12.51
CA ASP A 255 -8.18 34.27 12.53
C ASP A 255 -8.74 35.70 12.48
N GLU A 256 -9.84 35.91 11.76
CA GLU A 256 -10.53 37.20 11.60
C GLU A 256 -11.42 37.57 12.80
N SER A 257 -11.73 36.62 13.67
CA SER A 257 -12.62 36.81 14.84
C SER A 257 -12.01 36.25 16.12
N PRO A 258 -10.90 36.82 16.64
CA PRO A 258 -10.11 36.21 17.72
C PRO A 258 -10.86 36.04 19.05
N GLU A 259 -11.82 36.94 19.32
CA GLU A 259 -12.64 36.90 20.55
C GLU A 259 -13.86 35.98 20.41
N GLY A 260 -14.20 35.56 19.18
CA GLY A 260 -15.40 34.79 18.88
C GLY A 260 -15.13 33.30 18.83
N ASN A 261 -15.85 32.52 19.64
CA ASN A 261 -15.72 31.04 19.66
C ASN A 261 -16.68 30.33 18.68
N VAL A 262 -17.29 31.07 17.74
CA VAL A 262 -18.30 30.51 16.83
C VAL A 262 -17.67 29.57 15.80
N TRP A 263 -16.54 29.96 15.20
CA TRP A 263 -15.91 29.16 14.15
C TRP A 263 -15.17 27.96 14.73
N TYR A 264 -14.55 28.11 15.90
CA TYR A 264 -14.01 26.97 16.65
C TYR A 264 -15.10 25.93 16.99
N LYS A 265 -16.26 26.33 17.55
CA LYS A 265 -17.36 25.37 17.82
C LYS A 265 -17.89 24.70 16.56
N LYS A 266 -17.97 25.43 15.43
CA LYS A 266 -18.34 24.85 14.12
C LYS A 266 -17.28 23.86 13.64
N ALA A 267 -16.00 24.21 13.74
CA ALA A 267 -14.89 23.35 13.39
C ALA A 267 -14.88 22.05 14.22
N PHE A 268 -15.10 22.14 15.54
CA PHE A 268 -15.23 20.99 16.43
C PHE A 268 -16.35 20.04 15.99
N LYS A 269 -17.58 20.56 15.81
CA LYS A 269 -18.73 19.73 15.39
C LYS A 269 -18.50 19.10 14.02
N HIS A 270 -17.94 19.86 13.08
CA HIS A 270 -17.66 19.35 11.74
C HIS A 270 -16.56 18.28 11.74
N SER A 271 -15.54 18.44 12.58
CA SER A 271 -14.48 17.43 12.77
C SER A 271 -15.03 16.14 13.37
N ALA A 272 -15.92 16.23 14.36
CA ALA A 272 -16.57 15.06 14.96
C ALA A 272 -17.44 14.30 13.93
N MET A 273 -18.27 15.02 13.16
CA MET A 273 -19.05 14.41 12.07
C MET A 273 -18.16 13.77 11.00
N PHE A 274 -17.07 14.44 10.64
CA PHE A 274 -16.12 13.91 9.68
C PHE A 274 -15.44 12.65 10.18
N LEU A 275 -15.07 12.53 11.46
CA LEU A 275 -14.43 11.31 11.97
C LEU A 275 -15.35 10.08 11.86
N VAL A 276 -16.65 10.24 12.11
CA VAL A 276 -17.64 9.16 11.93
C VAL A 276 -17.79 8.79 10.45
N PHE A 277 -17.89 9.80 9.57
CA PHE A 277 -17.93 9.56 8.13
C PHE A 277 -16.63 8.89 7.62
N PHE A 278 -15.49 9.37 8.12
CA PHE A 278 -14.16 8.92 7.75
C PHE A 278 -13.95 7.45 8.08
N ILE A 279 -14.22 6.99 9.32
CA ILE A 279 -13.94 5.60 9.68
C ILE A 279 -14.76 4.60 8.83
N VAL A 280 -16.01 4.92 8.50
CA VAL A 280 -16.85 4.07 7.64
C VAL A 280 -16.34 4.08 6.20
N THR A 281 -16.08 5.26 5.66
CA THR A 281 -15.65 5.41 4.26
C THR A 281 -14.22 4.93 4.02
N GLU A 282 -13.34 5.03 5.02
CA GLU A 282 -11.97 4.52 4.99
C GLU A 282 -11.95 2.99 4.92
N SER A 283 -12.75 2.31 5.74
CA SER A 283 -12.81 0.84 5.70
C SER A 283 -13.38 0.33 4.38
N ILE A 284 -14.44 0.98 3.86
CA ILE A 284 -14.99 0.61 2.54
C ILE A 284 -13.99 0.95 1.42
N MET A 285 -13.24 2.05 1.53
CA MET A 285 -12.17 2.38 0.59
C MET A 285 -11.06 1.32 0.59
N ALA A 286 -10.64 0.81 1.76
CA ALA A 286 -9.65 -0.25 1.84
C ALA A 286 -10.15 -1.54 1.14
N TRP A 287 -11.44 -1.86 1.27
CA TRP A 287 -12.05 -2.97 0.54
C TRP A 287 -12.09 -2.73 -0.97
N ASP A 288 -12.56 -1.56 -1.37
CA ASP A 288 -12.78 -1.21 -2.78
C ASP A 288 -11.48 -1.02 -3.56
N TRP A 289 -10.45 -0.39 -2.96
CA TRP A 289 -9.27 0.12 -3.66
C TRP A 289 -8.01 -0.70 -3.42
N ILE A 290 -8.02 -1.63 -2.46
CA ILE A 290 -6.86 -2.50 -2.21
C ILE A 290 -7.30 -3.96 -2.10
N LEU A 291 -8.27 -4.28 -1.25
CA LEU A 291 -8.68 -5.68 -1.06
C LEU A 291 -9.21 -6.31 -2.37
N SER A 292 -9.96 -5.53 -3.15
CA SER A 292 -10.58 -6.01 -4.39
C SER A 292 -9.60 -6.35 -5.52
N PHE A 293 -8.29 -6.11 -5.37
CA PHE A 293 -7.28 -6.68 -6.28
C PHE A 293 -7.30 -8.20 -6.26
N ASP A 294 -7.66 -8.79 -5.11
CA ASP A 294 -7.81 -10.23 -4.90
C ASP A 294 -9.24 -10.51 -4.43
N PRO A 295 -10.20 -10.70 -5.36
CA PRO A 295 -11.61 -10.83 -5.01
C PRO A 295 -11.93 -12.17 -4.35
N HIS A 296 -11.02 -13.14 -4.33
CA HIS A 296 -11.20 -14.42 -3.62
C HIS A 296 -10.86 -14.29 -2.15
N TRP A 297 -9.92 -13.41 -1.81
CA TRP A 297 -9.50 -13.21 -0.43
C TRP A 297 -10.34 -12.16 0.32
N PHE A 298 -10.51 -12.36 1.63
CA PHE A 298 -11.16 -11.38 2.51
C PHE A 298 -10.53 -11.38 3.90
N SER A 299 -10.58 -10.23 4.57
CA SER A 299 -10.13 -10.08 5.96
C SER A 299 -10.85 -8.94 6.66
N THR A 300 -11.37 -9.21 7.85
CA THR A 300 -12.10 -8.23 8.66
C THR A 300 -11.21 -7.11 9.19
N LEU A 301 -9.94 -7.41 9.50
CA LEU A 301 -8.98 -6.45 10.08
C LEU A 301 -8.33 -5.54 9.03
N PHE A 302 -8.52 -5.83 7.74
CA PHE A 302 -7.78 -5.21 6.65
C PHE A 302 -7.93 -3.68 6.59
N GLY A 303 -9.14 -3.15 6.81
CA GLY A 303 -9.36 -1.70 6.86
C GLY A 303 -8.55 -1.01 7.96
N TRP A 304 -8.48 -1.63 9.14
CA TRP A 304 -7.71 -1.07 10.27
C TRP A 304 -6.21 -1.11 10.00
N TYR A 305 -5.74 -2.14 9.30
CA TYR A 305 -4.35 -2.25 8.87
C TYR A 305 -3.96 -1.11 7.93
N VAL A 306 -4.79 -0.84 6.91
CA VAL A 306 -4.61 0.29 5.99
C VAL A 306 -4.66 1.64 6.72
N LEU A 307 -5.62 1.80 7.65
CA LEU A 307 -5.72 2.98 8.51
C LEU A 307 -4.44 3.24 9.30
N ALA A 308 -3.85 2.20 9.90
CA ALA A 308 -2.61 2.33 10.66
C ALA A 308 -1.45 2.79 9.77
N SER A 309 -1.30 2.18 8.58
CA SER A 309 -0.28 2.55 7.58
C SER A 309 -0.41 4.03 7.16
N MET A 310 -1.65 4.48 6.96
CA MET A 310 -1.98 5.87 6.64
C MET A 310 -1.65 6.84 7.79
N LEU A 311 -2.01 6.51 9.05
CA LEU A 311 -1.79 7.39 10.20
C LEU A 311 -0.31 7.58 10.52
N VAL A 312 0.50 6.51 10.48
CA VAL A 312 1.94 6.58 10.69
C VAL A 312 2.59 7.49 9.64
N SER A 313 2.25 7.27 8.37
CA SER A 313 2.78 8.04 7.25
C SER A 313 2.40 9.52 7.36
N ALA A 314 1.14 9.81 7.70
CA ALA A 314 0.64 11.17 7.87
C ALA A 314 1.40 11.96 8.96
N ILE A 315 1.56 11.37 10.14
CA ILE A 315 2.22 12.04 11.28
C ILE A 315 3.71 12.23 10.98
N THR A 316 4.32 11.26 10.30
CA THR A 316 5.70 11.36 9.82
C THR A 316 5.87 12.54 8.86
N VAL A 317 4.99 12.71 7.87
CA VAL A 317 5.05 13.86 6.97
C VAL A 317 4.82 15.19 7.72
N ILE A 318 3.91 15.22 8.70
CA ILE A 318 3.73 16.41 9.56
C ILE A 318 5.05 16.76 10.26
N ALA A 319 5.73 15.77 10.84
CA ALA A 319 7.01 15.96 11.52
C ALA A 319 8.10 16.48 10.57
N LEU A 320 8.28 15.83 9.41
CA LEU A 320 9.29 16.22 8.43
C LEU A 320 9.08 17.64 7.90
N VAL A 321 7.84 18.01 7.56
CA VAL A 321 7.53 19.36 7.06
C VAL A 321 7.68 20.41 8.18
N THR A 322 7.29 20.07 9.41
CA THR A 322 7.48 20.94 10.58
C THR A 322 8.97 21.19 10.85
N ILE A 323 9.80 20.14 10.85
CA ILE A 323 11.25 20.26 11.03
C ILE A 323 11.86 21.10 9.91
N PHE A 324 11.45 20.88 8.66
CA PHE A 324 11.92 21.67 7.53
C PHE A 324 11.60 23.16 7.67
N LEU A 325 10.35 23.50 8.00
CA LEU A 325 9.93 24.90 8.17
C LEU A 325 10.58 25.55 9.41
N LYS A 326 10.71 24.81 10.52
CA LYS A 326 11.45 25.25 11.72
C LYS A 326 12.91 25.56 11.38
N GLY A 327 13.59 24.67 10.66
CA GLY A 327 14.98 24.85 10.21
C GLY A 327 15.18 26.04 9.25
N LYS A 328 14.11 26.56 8.65
CA LYS A 328 14.10 27.78 7.84
C LYS A 328 13.63 29.03 8.59
N GLY A 329 13.35 28.93 9.89
CA GLY A 329 12.93 30.06 10.73
C GLY A 329 11.46 30.47 10.56
N TYR A 330 10.61 29.65 9.94
CA TYR A 330 9.21 29.98 9.69
C TYR A 330 8.26 29.62 10.85
N LEU A 331 8.71 28.85 11.83
CA LEU A 331 7.92 28.34 12.94
C LEU A 331 8.54 28.74 14.29
N GLU A 332 8.26 29.96 14.74
CA GLU A 332 8.86 30.55 15.95
C GLU A 332 8.43 29.85 17.25
N PHE A 333 7.18 29.40 17.33
CA PHE A 333 6.59 28.82 18.54
C PHE A 333 6.76 27.29 18.64
N VAL A 334 7.47 26.68 17.69
CA VAL A 334 7.71 25.24 17.68
C VAL A 334 9.07 24.96 18.29
N ASN A 335 9.07 24.30 19.44
CA ASN A 335 10.26 23.88 20.16
C ASN A 335 10.45 22.34 20.09
N ASP A 336 11.48 21.84 20.76
CA ASP A 336 11.83 20.42 20.70
C ASP A 336 10.81 19.52 21.41
N SER A 337 9.95 20.07 22.28
CA SER A 337 8.83 19.33 22.89
C SER A 337 7.73 19.02 21.89
N HIS A 338 7.47 19.90 20.92
CA HIS A 338 6.53 19.63 19.84
C HIS A 338 7.07 18.54 18.91
N ILE A 339 8.39 18.57 18.63
CA ILE A 339 9.06 17.52 17.85
C ILE A 339 9.04 16.19 18.61
N HIS A 340 9.26 16.23 19.92
CA HIS A 340 9.17 15.07 20.82
C HIS A 340 7.80 14.41 20.76
N ASP A 341 6.73 15.19 20.85
CA ASP A 341 5.36 14.66 20.80
C ASP A 341 5.03 14.08 19.42
N LEU A 342 5.41 14.74 18.33
CA LEU A 342 5.28 14.16 16.99
C LEU A 342 6.04 12.83 16.87
N ALA A 343 7.26 12.76 17.38
CA ALA A 343 8.06 11.54 17.39
C ALA A 343 7.47 10.44 18.30
N LYS A 344 6.81 10.80 19.41
CA LYS A 344 6.04 9.83 20.22
C LYS A 344 4.86 9.26 19.43
N PHE A 345 4.11 10.11 18.71
CA PHE A 345 3.00 9.65 17.88
C PHE A 345 3.49 8.77 16.73
N MET A 346 4.58 9.14 16.04
CA MET A 346 5.21 8.29 15.02
C MET A 346 5.54 6.90 15.58
N PHE A 347 6.19 6.86 16.75
CA PHE A 347 6.56 5.62 17.41
C PHE A 347 5.33 4.81 17.87
N GLY A 348 4.36 5.44 18.53
CA GLY A 348 3.16 4.75 19.03
C GLY A 348 2.36 4.13 17.89
N PHE A 349 2.16 4.86 16.79
CA PHE A 349 1.44 4.33 15.64
C PHE A 349 2.25 3.27 14.86
N SER A 350 3.58 3.33 14.84
CA SER A 350 4.38 2.26 14.20
C SER A 350 4.25 0.93 14.94
N ILE A 351 4.18 0.97 16.28
CA ILE A 351 3.88 -0.21 17.11
C ILE A 351 2.45 -0.69 16.86
N PHE A 352 1.48 0.23 16.76
CA PHE A 352 0.10 -0.12 16.43
C PHE A 352 -0.03 -0.81 15.06
N TRP A 353 0.64 -0.29 14.02
CA TRP A 353 0.70 -0.94 12.71
C TRP A 353 1.32 -2.34 12.80
N THR A 354 2.42 -2.49 13.55
CA THR A 354 3.08 -3.79 13.73
C THR A 354 2.17 -4.81 14.40
N TYR A 355 1.40 -4.37 15.40
CA TYR A 355 0.40 -5.20 16.06
C TYR A 355 -0.67 -5.69 15.07
N LEU A 356 -1.20 -4.81 14.22
CA LEU A 356 -2.21 -5.19 13.23
C LEU A 356 -1.64 -6.11 12.15
N TRP A 357 -0.44 -5.81 11.64
CA TRP A 357 0.26 -6.68 10.71
C TRP A 357 0.44 -8.09 11.29
N PHE A 358 0.98 -8.18 12.50
CA PHE A 358 1.27 -9.45 13.15
C PHE A 358 -0.01 -10.22 13.49
N SER A 359 -1.03 -9.56 14.03
CA SER A 359 -2.29 -10.22 14.37
C SER A 359 -3.01 -10.76 13.14
N GLN A 360 -3.00 -10.03 12.02
CA GLN A 360 -3.56 -10.52 10.76
C GLN A 360 -2.77 -11.73 10.23
N PHE A 361 -1.45 -11.61 10.15
CA PHE A 361 -0.57 -12.68 9.66
C PHE A 361 -0.68 -13.94 10.53
N MET A 362 -0.52 -13.79 11.85
CA MET A 362 -0.47 -14.91 12.78
C MET A 362 -1.79 -15.69 12.81
N LEU A 363 -2.94 -15.03 12.76
CA LEU A 363 -4.23 -15.74 12.82
C LEU A 363 -4.47 -16.61 11.57
N ILE A 364 -4.16 -16.08 10.38
CA ILE A 364 -4.30 -16.83 9.12
C ILE A 364 -3.24 -17.94 9.06
N TRP A 365 -1.99 -17.65 9.43
CA TRP A 365 -0.91 -18.64 9.47
C TRP A 365 -1.19 -19.78 10.46
N TYR A 366 -1.76 -19.47 11.63
CA TYR A 366 -2.02 -20.46 12.67
C TYR A 366 -3.16 -21.42 12.30
N SER A 367 -4.26 -20.90 11.74
CA SER A 367 -5.41 -21.73 11.35
C SER A 367 -5.23 -22.41 10.00
N ASN A 368 -4.39 -21.84 9.14
CA ASN A 368 -3.98 -22.36 7.83
C ASN A 368 -5.14 -22.90 6.96
N ILE A 369 -6.27 -22.18 6.90
CA ILE A 369 -7.41 -22.55 6.05
C ILE A 369 -7.02 -22.32 4.59
N PRO A 370 -7.07 -23.33 3.70
CA PRO A 370 -6.49 -23.25 2.36
C PRO A 370 -6.94 -22.04 1.53
N GLU A 371 -8.22 -21.66 1.61
CA GLU A 371 -8.80 -20.53 0.87
C GLU A 371 -8.19 -19.17 1.25
N GLU A 372 -7.86 -18.95 2.53
CA GLU A 372 -7.40 -17.65 3.03
C GLU A 372 -5.86 -17.50 3.04
N VAL A 373 -5.16 -18.63 2.97
CA VAL A 373 -3.70 -18.72 3.16
C VAL A 373 -2.92 -18.33 1.90
N THR A 374 -3.50 -18.56 0.72
CA THR A 374 -2.90 -18.27 -0.59
C THR A 374 -2.38 -16.83 -0.69
N TYR A 375 -3.07 -15.88 -0.05
CA TYR A 375 -2.65 -14.48 0.07
C TYR A 375 -1.23 -14.32 0.64
N PHE A 376 -0.90 -15.07 1.69
CA PHE A 376 0.42 -15.02 2.33
C PHE A 376 1.43 -15.94 1.66
N VAL A 377 1.01 -17.08 1.11
CA VAL A 377 1.91 -18.01 0.40
C VAL A 377 2.58 -17.31 -0.78
N THR A 378 1.80 -16.67 -1.65
CA THR A 378 2.32 -15.92 -2.80
C THR A 378 3.25 -14.78 -2.39
N ARG A 379 2.89 -14.04 -1.33
CA ARG A 379 3.72 -12.94 -0.79
C ARG A 379 5.02 -13.43 -0.15
N ILE A 380 5.01 -14.57 0.52
CA ILE A 380 6.20 -15.13 1.15
C ILE A 380 7.13 -15.76 0.12
N ASN A 381 6.58 -16.43 -0.90
CA ASN A 381 7.38 -17.08 -1.94
C ASN A 381 7.99 -16.06 -2.90
N ASP A 382 7.17 -15.16 -3.45
CA ASP A 382 7.61 -14.27 -4.53
C ASP A 382 8.16 -12.94 -3.99
N TYR A 383 7.66 -12.46 -2.85
CA TYR A 383 7.97 -11.13 -2.29
C TYR A 383 8.71 -11.19 -0.94
N ASN A 384 9.37 -12.31 -0.61
CA ASN A 384 9.93 -12.59 0.72
C ASN A 384 10.68 -11.41 1.36
N ILE A 385 11.64 -10.85 0.60
CA ILE A 385 12.50 -9.75 1.07
C ILE A 385 11.68 -8.49 1.33
N LEU A 386 10.69 -8.18 0.50
CA LEU A 386 9.83 -7.01 0.69
C LEU A 386 8.85 -7.24 1.85
N PHE A 387 8.25 -8.42 1.95
CA PHE A 387 7.26 -8.77 2.96
C PHE A 387 7.84 -8.77 4.38
N PHE A 388 9.02 -9.36 4.60
CA PHE A 388 9.68 -9.32 5.91
C PHE A 388 10.54 -8.06 6.10
N GLY A 389 11.14 -7.53 5.03
CA GLY A 389 11.94 -6.31 5.06
C GLY A 389 11.13 -5.09 5.47
N MET A 390 9.87 -4.97 5.01
CA MET A 390 9.00 -3.87 5.43
C MET A 390 8.72 -3.90 6.94
N VAL A 391 8.61 -5.09 7.55
CA VAL A 391 8.46 -5.23 9.02
C VAL A 391 9.73 -4.75 9.72
N ALA A 392 10.91 -5.12 9.23
CA ALA A 392 12.17 -4.64 9.80
C ALA A 392 12.28 -3.11 9.76
N ILE A 393 11.85 -2.49 8.65
CA ILE A 393 11.92 -1.05 8.44
C ILE A 393 10.84 -0.30 9.23
N ASN A 394 9.60 -0.81 9.30
CA ASN A 394 8.48 -0.13 9.95
C ASN A 394 8.40 -0.39 11.47
N PHE A 395 8.99 -1.49 11.95
CA PHE A 395 8.97 -1.85 13.38
C PHE A 395 10.35 -1.72 14.02
N LEU A 396 11.32 -2.55 13.61
CA LEU A 396 12.60 -2.66 14.32
C LEU A 396 13.37 -1.35 14.30
N PHE A 397 13.42 -0.67 13.14
CA PHE A 397 14.17 0.56 13.01
C PHE A 397 13.57 1.72 13.85
N PRO A 398 12.26 2.04 13.78
CA PRO A 398 11.63 3.02 14.67
C PRO A 398 11.71 2.63 16.14
N LEU A 399 11.61 1.34 16.46
CA LEU A 399 11.74 0.86 17.84
C LEU A 399 13.11 1.19 18.41
N LEU A 400 14.19 0.89 17.69
CA LEU A 400 15.55 1.11 18.20
C LEU A 400 15.92 2.59 18.28
N ILE A 401 15.40 3.44 17.38
CA ILE A 401 15.75 4.87 17.34
C ILE A 401 14.81 5.71 18.21
N LEU A 402 13.51 5.48 18.12
CA LEU A 402 12.47 6.26 18.82
C LEU A 402 12.04 5.61 20.14
N MET A 403 12.80 4.68 20.72
CA MET A 403 12.59 4.27 22.11
C MET A 403 13.19 5.31 23.09
N ASN A 404 14.35 5.87 22.76
CA ASN A 404 15.01 6.85 23.62
C ASN A 404 14.31 8.22 23.57
N SER A 405 13.96 8.76 24.74
CA SER A 405 13.32 10.07 24.88
C SER A 405 14.18 11.23 24.37
N ASP A 406 15.50 11.15 24.53
CA ASP A 406 16.41 12.22 24.10
C ASP A 406 16.51 12.29 22.58
N PHE A 407 16.52 11.13 21.91
CA PHE A 407 16.59 11.06 20.45
C PHE A 407 15.33 11.63 19.79
N LYS A 408 14.16 11.51 20.43
CA LYS A 408 12.90 12.12 19.96
C LYS A 408 12.91 13.64 19.89
N ARG A 409 13.84 14.32 20.56
CA ARG A 409 13.97 15.79 20.54
C ARG A 409 14.93 16.29 19.47
N VAL A 410 15.75 15.39 18.93
CA VAL A 410 16.82 15.74 18.00
C VAL A 410 16.34 15.54 16.57
N ASN A 411 16.29 16.65 15.81
CA ASN A 411 15.79 16.67 14.44
C ASN A 411 16.39 15.58 13.54
N TRP A 412 17.69 15.30 13.66
CA TRP A 412 18.37 14.29 12.84
C TRP A 412 17.76 12.90 13.00
N PHE A 413 17.58 12.43 14.24
CA PHE A 413 16.99 11.11 14.50
C PHE A 413 15.54 11.02 14.02
N VAL A 414 14.75 12.08 14.24
CA VAL A 414 13.35 12.11 13.79
C VAL A 414 13.25 12.12 12.26
N VAL A 415 14.12 12.85 11.57
CA VAL A 415 14.16 12.88 10.10
C VAL A 415 14.59 11.52 9.55
N THR A 416 15.65 10.92 10.08
CA THR A 416 16.11 9.60 9.64
C THR A 416 15.03 8.55 9.88
N ALA A 417 14.46 8.47 11.08
CA ALA A 417 13.35 7.57 11.37
C ALA A 417 12.17 7.79 10.42
N GLY A 418 11.80 9.06 10.18
CA GLY A 418 10.71 9.40 9.28
C GLY A 418 10.92 8.97 7.83
N ILE A 419 12.15 9.09 7.29
CA ILE A 419 12.45 8.64 5.92
C ILE A 419 12.28 7.12 5.81
N PHE A 420 12.84 6.36 6.74
CA PHE A 420 12.72 4.90 6.74
C PHE A 420 11.25 4.45 6.91
N ILE A 421 10.50 5.07 7.82
CA ILE A 421 9.07 4.81 8.01
C ILE A 421 8.29 5.04 6.70
N LEU A 422 8.54 6.14 5.98
CA LEU A 422 7.84 6.40 4.72
C LEU A 422 8.22 5.40 3.62
N ILE A 423 9.48 4.99 3.54
CA ILE A 423 9.92 3.95 2.61
C ILE A 423 9.25 2.62 2.95
N GLY A 424 9.26 2.22 4.22
CA GLY A 424 8.65 0.96 4.65
C GLY A 424 7.13 0.94 4.44
N HIS A 425 6.42 2.05 4.66
CA HIS A 425 4.99 2.12 4.34
C HIS A 425 4.70 2.22 2.84
N TYR A 426 5.62 2.74 2.02
CA TYR A 426 5.48 2.61 0.57
C TYR A 426 5.61 1.16 0.12
N LEU A 427 6.58 0.42 0.68
CA LEU A 427 6.73 -1.02 0.44
C LEU A 427 5.53 -1.82 0.95
N ASP A 428 4.92 -1.41 2.06
CA ASP A 428 3.68 -1.99 2.57
C ASP A 428 2.53 -1.90 1.54
N ILE A 429 2.25 -0.70 1.01
CA ILE A 429 1.26 -0.54 -0.07
C ILE A 429 1.67 -1.34 -1.32
N TYR A 430 2.95 -1.34 -1.67
CA TYR A 430 3.46 -2.10 -2.82
C TYR A 430 3.16 -3.60 -2.68
N VAL A 431 3.43 -4.21 -1.53
CA VAL A 431 3.17 -5.64 -1.26
C VAL A 431 1.69 -5.95 -1.10
N MET A 432 0.86 -4.97 -0.72
CA MET A 432 -0.59 -5.14 -0.74
C MET A 432 -1.15 -5.24 -2.18
N VAL A 433 -0.59 -4.47 -3.13
CA VAL A 433 -1.15 -4.32 -4.49
C VAL A 433 -0.47 -5.19 -5.55
N MET A 434 0.86 -5.23 -5.58
CA MET A 434 1.61 -5.82 -6.69
C MET A 434 1.37 -7.34 -6.89
N PRO A 435 1.33 -8.17 -5.83
CA PRO A 435 1.07 -9.60 -6.00
C PRO A 435 -0.26 -9.90 -6.71
N GLY A 436 -1.31 -9.12 -6.42
CA GLY A 436 -2.63 -9.28 -7.03
C GLY A 436 -2.77 -8.70 -8.44
N THR A 437 -1.76 -7.99 -8.95
CA THR A 437 -1.82 -7.35 -10.27
C THR A 437 -0.77 -7.84 -11.25
N VAL A 438 0.43 -8.17 -10.77
CA VAL A 438 1.58 -8.58 -11.59
C VAL A 438 2.20 -9.91 -11.17
N GLY A 439 1.67 -10.57 -10.12
CA GLY A 439 2.16 -11.87 -9.66
C GLY A 439 3.67 -11.90 -9.44
N ALA A 440 4.35 -12.90 -10.01
CA ALA A 440 5.80 -13.07 -9.91
C ALA A 440 6.61 -12.10 -10.80
N SER A 441 6.00 -11.42 -11.77
CA SER A 441 6.66 -10.52 -12.72
C SER A 441 7.03 -9.14 -12.12
N TRP A 442 7.19 -9.07 -10.81
CA TRP A 442 7.49 -7.82 -10.11
C TRP A 442 8.97 -7.51 -10.13
N PHE A 443 9.30 -6.23 -10.25
CA PHE A 443 10.58 -5.68 -9.82
C PHE A 443 10.45 -4.18 -9.58
N ILE A 444 11.42 -3.58 -8.92
CA ILE A 444 11.49 -2.13 -8.73
C ILE A 444 12.38 -1.56 -9.85
N GLY A 445 11.74 -1.00 -10.88
CA GLY A 445 12.41 -0.45 -12.05
C GLY A 445 12.02 1.00 -12.34
N PHE A 446 12.18 1.39 -13.60
CA PHE A 446 11.81 2.73 -14.08
C PHE A 446 10.33 3.11 -13.80
N PRO A 447 9.30 2.27 -14.04
CA PRO A 447 7.93 2.67 -13.78
C PRO A 447 7.65 2.97 -12.31
N GLU A 448 8.16 2.15 -11.38
CA GLU A 448 7.97 2.33 -9.93
C GLU A 448 8.67 3.61 -9.43
N ILE A 449 9.95 3.77 -9.77
CA ILE A 449 10.75 4.94 -9.38
C ILE A 449 10.17 6.20 -10.01
N GLY A 450 9.79 6.12 -11.29
CA GLY A 450 9.22 7.21 -12.05
C GLY A 450 7.91 7.72 -11.44
N ALA A 451 6.98 6.79 -11.15
CA ALA A 451 5.70 7.12 -10.55
C ALA A 451 5.89 7.76 -9.16
N PHE A 452 6.74 7.16 -8.31
CA PHE A 452 7.05 7.72 -7.00
C PHE A 452 7.61 9.15 -7.10
N MET A 453 8.61 9.37 -7.96
CA MET A 453 9.20 10.69 -8.18
C MET A 453 8.19 11.72 -8.69
N PHE A 454 7.32 11.31 -9.63
CA PHE A 454 6.29 12.19 -10.18
C PHE A 454 5.34 12.69 -9.10
N PHE A 455 4.75 11.76 -8.33
CA PHE A 455 3.81 12.11 -7.27
C PHE A 455 4.49 12.81 -6.08
N ALA A 456 5.75 12.47 -5.76
CA ALA A 456 6.53 13.20 -4.76
C ALA A 456 6.73 14.66 -5.16
N GLY A 457 7.11 14.92 -6.42
CA GLY A 457 7.26 16.27 -6.96
C GLY A 457 5.95 17.05 -6.92
N LEU A 458 4.86 16.42 -7.37
CA LEU A 458 3.52 17.03 -7.36
C LEU A 458 3.06 17.35 -5.93
N PHE A 459 3.26 16.42 -4.99
CA PHE A 459 2.93 16.57 -3.58
C PHE A 459 3.69 17.75 -2.96
N LEU A 460 5.01 17.79 -3.11
CA LEU A 460 5.84 18.87 -2.59
C LEU A 460 5.42 20.23 -3.17
N LEU A 461 5.25 20.31 -4.49
CA LEU A 461 4.88 21.56 -5.13
C LEU A 461 3.52 22.07 -4.65
N TYR A 462 2.51 21.19 -4.61
CA TYR A 462 1.15 21.58 -4.25
C TYR A 462 1.02 21.96 -2.77
N VAL A 463 1.62 21.17 -1.87
CA VAL A 463 1.58 21.39 -0.41
C VAL A 463 2.26 22.70 -0.06
N PHE A 464 3.52 22.89 -0.48
CA PHE A 464 4.26 24.11 -0.16
C PHE A 464 3.68 25.35 -0.86
N ASN A 465 3.15 25.21 -2.08
CA ASN A 465 2.43 26.32 -2.72
C ASN A 465 1.17 26.69 -1.94
N THR A 466 0.44 25.72 -1.38
CA THR A 466 -0.74 25.99 -0.55
C THR A 466 -0.39 26.70 0.76
N MET A 467 0.76 26.37 1.36
CA MET A 467 1.24 27.06 2.58
C MET A 467 1.57 28.54 2.36
N THR A 468 1.82 28.99 1.14
CA THR A 468 2.02 30.43 0.86
C THR A 468 0.73 31.24 0.97
N LYS A 469 -0.44 30.59 0.91
CA LYS A 469 -1.76 31.23 0.83
C LYS A 469 -2.31 31.71 2.18
N ALA A 470 -1.60 31.48 3.28
CA ALA A 470 -1.97 32.02 4.60
C ALA A 470 -0.77 32.09 5.57
N PRO A 471 -0.89 32.86 6.66
CA PRO A 471 0.06 32.82 7.76
C PRO A 471 0.16 31.42 8.38
N LEU A 472 1.37 31.01 8.77
CA LEU A 472 1.64 29.70 9.37
C LEU A 472 1.19 29.58 10.83
N LEU A 473 0.91 30.69 11.50
CA LEU A 473 0.31 30.69 12.83
C LEU A 473 -1.19 30.90 12.70
N ALA A 474 -1.99 29.92 13.13
CA ALA A 474 -3.43 30.10 13.30
C ALA A 474 -3.67 31.03 14.50
N LYS A 475 -4.47 32.08 14.30
CA LYS A 475 -4.80 33.07 15.34
C LYS A 475 -6.20 32.79 15.88
N GLY A 476 -6.46 33.23 17.11
CA GLY A 476 -7.79 33.13 17.71
C GLY A 476 -8.23 31.73 18.11
N ASP A 477 -7.34 30.71 18.04
CA ASP A 477 -7.64 29.40 18.62
C ASP A 477 -7.63 29.51 20.16
N PRO A 478 -8.66 28.99 20.87
CA PRO A 478 -8.74 29.07 22.33
C PRO A 478 -7.52 28.48 23.06
N PHE A 479 -6.85 27.49 22.46
CA PHE A 479 -5.71 26.79 23.05
C PHE A 479 -4.36 27.28 22.50
N LEU A 480 -4.34 28.36 21.72
CA LEU A 480 -3.09 28.91 21.18
C LEU A 480 -2.14 29.39 22.28
N GLY A 481 -2.68 29.91 23.38
CA GLY A 481 -1.90 30.42 24.50
C GLY A 481 -1.02 29.33 25.14
N GLU A 482 -1.61 28.18 25.45
CA GLU A 482 -0.88 27.04 26.01
C GLU A 482 0.07 26.40 24.98
N SER A 483 -0.35 26.28 23.71
CA SER A 483 0.49 25.73 22.63
C SER A 483 1.81 26.48 22.46
N LYS A 484 1.79 27.82 22.55
CA LYS A 484 3.01 28.64 22.45
C LYS A 484 4.00 28.44 23.60
N HIS A 485 3.51 28.05 24.77
CA HIS A 485 4.32 27.84 25.97
C HIS A 485 4.50 26.35 26.29
N PHE A 486 4.08 25.48 25.37
CA PHE A 486 4.10 24.04 25.57
C PHE A 486 5.53 23.52 25.75
N HIS A 487 5.73 22.75 26.80
CA HIS A 487 6.98 22.07 27.11
C HIS A 487 6.66 20.72 27.75
N TYR A 488 7.49 19.73 27.46
CA TYR A 488 7.41 18.37 28.00
C TYR A 488 8.82 17.89 28.31
#